data_AF-A0A1G9MFI3-F1
#
_entry.id   AF-A0A1G9MFI3-F1
#
_cell.length_a   1.000
_cell.length_b   1.000
_cell.length_c   1.000
_cell.angle_alpha   90.00
_cell.angle_beta   90.00
_cell.angle_gamma   90.00
#
_symmetry.space_group_name_H-M   'P 1'
#
loop_
_entity.id
_entity.type
_entity.pdbx_description
1 polymer ?
#
loop_
_entity_poly.entity_id
_entity_poly.type
_entity_poly.pdbx_seq_one_letter_code
_entity_poly.pdbx_strand_id
1 'polypeptide(L)'
;MQEALTPTLFTRHNHSLRALLIDDQAWFSIADLAVLLGCPNDIERIADHLATDQQRSEWMFTPHGLKETLLIDESGLYAALLRDTHPESEGLRRWIAHRVIPELRNSDRSEAGSPRYGTLHWKASGVQVIHWQDRLWIALDDIPQVIRSDALRPSAR
;
A
#
# COMPACT_ATOMS: atom_id res chain seq x y z
N MET A 1 17.71 1.75 11.08
CA MET A 1 16.92 0.82 11.90
C MET A 1 15.77 0.40 10.99
N GLN A 2 15.72 -0.86 10.53
CA GLN A 2 14.64 -1.28 9.63
C GLN A 2 13.32 -1.22 10.42
N GLU A 3 12.37 -0.42 9.95
CA GLU A 3 11.04 -0.36 10.53
C GLU A 3 10.32 -1.66 10.18
N ALA A 4 9.95 -2.39 11.23
CA ALA A 4 9.25 -3.65 11.09
C ALA A 4 7.78 -3.37 10.77
N LEU A 5 7.30 -3.89 9.65
CA LEU A 5 5.93 -3.66 9.18
C LEU A 5 4.95 -4.62 9.86
N THR A 6 3.74 -4.14 10.12
CA THR A 6 2.65 -4.96 10.66
C THR A 6 1.70 -5.36 9.52
N PRO A 7 1.67 -6.65 9.12
CA PRO A 7 0.81 -7.08 8.03
C PRO A 7 -0.66 -7.16 8.43
N THR A 8 -1.54 -6.84 7.48
CA THR A 8 -2.95 -7.18 7.58
C THR A 8 -3.14 -8.65 7.21
N LEU A 9 -3.93 -9.37 8.00
CA LEU A 9 -4.15 -10.81 7.85
C LEU A 9 -5.50 -11.09 7.20
N PHE A 10 -5.48 -11.83 6.09
CA PHE A 10 -6.67 -12.28 5.38
C PHE A 10 -6.77 -13.80 5.41
N THR A 11 -7.89 -14.36 5.87
CA THR A 11 -8.05 -15.81 5.96
C THR A 11 -8.98 -16.35 4.86
N ARG A 12 -8.55 -17.44 4.23
CA ARG A 12 -9.31 -18.25 3.27
C ARG A 12 -9.02 -19.73 3.52
N HIS A 13 -10.07 -20.55 3.65
CA HIS A 13 -9.94 -22.01 3.81
C HIS A 13 -8.94 -22.46 4.88
N ASN A 14 -8.96 -21.81 6.05
CA ASN A 14 -8.05 -22.06 7.17
C ASN A 14 -6.56 -21.73 6.92
N HIS A 15 -6.27 -21.04 5.82
CA HIS A 15 -4.95 -20.49 5.51
C HIS A 15 -5.00 -18.96 5.55
N SER A 16 -3.91 -18.35 6.01
CA SER A 16 -3.78 -16.90 6.14
C SER A 16 -2.85 -16.35 5.07
N LEU A 17 -3.25 -15.21 4.50
CA LEU A 17 -2.47 -14.36 3.60
C LEU A 17 -2.10 -13.09 4.34
N ARG A 18 -0.80 -12.89 4.59
CA ARG A 18 -0.26 -11.60 5.04
C ARG A 18 -0.16 -10.66 3.85
N ALA A 19 -0.74 -9.48 4.01
CA ALA A 19 -0.66 -8.41 3.03
C ALA A 19 -0.24 -7.08 3.69
N LEU A 20 0.44 -6.25 2.92
CA LEU A 20 0.94 -4.94 3.31
C LEU A 20 0.55 -3.93 2.25
N LEU A 21 0.21 -2.71 2.68
CA LEU A 21 0.13 -1.56 1.79
C LEU A 21 1.41 -0.74 2.00
N ILE A 22 2.21 -0.60 0.94
CA ILE A 22 3.46 0.15 0.96
C ILE A 22 3.44 1.06 -0.25
N ASP A 23 3.56 2.37 -0.06
CA ASP A 23 3.53 3.37 -1.13
C ASP A 23 2.28 3.26 -2.03
N ASP A 24 1.10 3.02 -1.42
CA ASP A 24 -0.20 2.78 -2.10
C ASP A 24 -0.26 1.50 -2.98
N GLN A 25 0.80 0.69 -2.95
CA GLN A 25 0.87 -0.60 -3.63
C GLN A 25 0.62 -1.74 -2.67
N ALA A 26 -0.18 -2.72 -3.11
CA ALA A 26 -0.47 -3.91 -2.34
C ALA A 26 0.63 -4.96 -2.52
N TRP A 27 1.16 -5.44 -1.41
CA TRP A 27 2.21 -6.45 -1.33
C TRP A 27 1.72 -7.66 -0.54
N PHE A 28 2.09 -8.85 -0.98
CA PHE A 28 1.59 -10.12 -0.43
C PHE A 28 2.75 -11.06 -0.12
N SER A 29 2.65 -11.84 0.96
CA SER A 29 3.64 -12.88 1.27
C SER A 29 3.60 -14.01 0.24
N ILE A 30 4.73 -14.27 -0.44
CA ILE A 30 4.83 -15.38 -1.41
C ILE A 30 4.68 -16.73 -0.70
N ALA A 31 5.21 -16.86 0.51
CA ALA A 31 5.09 -18.09 1.30
C ALA A 31 3.63 -18.43 1.60
N ASP A 32 2.82 -17.41 1.93
CA ASP A 32 1.40 -17.62 2.23
C ASP A 32 0.61 -17.90 0.95
N LEU A 33 0.98 -17.27 -0.16
CA LEU A 33 0.41 -17.52 -1.47
C LEU A 33 0.66 -18.97 -1.92
N ALA A 34 1.88 -19.48 -1.73
CA ALA A 34 2.26 -20.85 -2.06
C ALA A 34 1.43 -21.87 -1.26
N VAL A 35 1.18 -21.60 0.03
CA VAL A 35 0.30 -22.42 0.88
C VAL A 35 -1.15 -22.39 0.36
N LEU A 36 -1.67 -21.21 -0.02
CA LEU A 36 -3.02 -21.06 -0.56
C LEU A 36 -3.22 -21.72 -1.93
N LEU A 37 -2.15 -21.81 -2.72
CA LEU A 37 -2.13 -22.55 -3.98
C LEU A 37 -1.94 -24.06 -3.81
N GLY A 38 -1.69 -24.54 -2.59
CA GLY A 38 -1.45 -25.96 -2.32
C GLY A 38 -0.03 -26.44 -2.68
N CYS A 39 0.90 -25.52 -2.92
CA CYS A 39 2.28 -25.80 -3.31
C CYS A 39 3.29 -25.10 -2.37
N PRO A 40 3.31 -25.40 -1.07
CA PRO A 40 4.11 -24.67 -0.07
C PRO A 40 5.64 -24.73 -0.31
N ASN A 41 6.12 -25.68 -1.11
CA ASN A 41 7.54 -25.82 -1.44
C ASN A 41 7.94 -25.09 -2.73
N ASP A 42 7.00 -24.48 -3.45
CA ASP A 42 7.22 -23.86 -4.76
C ASP A 42 7.48 -22.35 -4.68
N ILE A 43 7.91 -21.85 -3.52
CA ILE A 43 8.14 -20.41 -3.29
C ILE A 43 9.17 -19.86 -4.30
N GLU A 44 10.28 -20.58 -4.50
CA GLU A 44 11.34 -20.24 -5.45
C GLU A 44 10.81 -20.21 -6.88
N ARG A 45 10.01 -21.21 -7.25
CA ARG A 45 9.34 -21.29 -8.57
C ARG A 45 8.37 -20.13 -8.81
N ILE A 46 7.75 -19.57 -7.78
CA ILE A 46 6.91 -18.38 -7.93
C ILE A 46 7.80 -17.14 -8.09
N ALA A 47 8.84 -17.01 -7.27
CA ALA A 47 9.73 -15.86 -7.22
C ALA A 47 10.62 -15.69 -8.49
N ASP A 48 11.12 -16.79 -9.06
CA ASP A 48 12.06 -16.79 -10.19
C ASP A 48 11.54 -16.12 -11.46
N HIS A 49 10.23 -15.95 -11.56
CA HIS A 49 9.57 -15.38 -12.74
C HIS A 49 9.01 -13.98 -12.52
N LEU A 50 9.27 -13.41 -11.34
CA LEU A 50 8.93 -12.04 -11.02
C LEU A 50 10.06 -11.13 -11.48
N ALA A 51 9.69 -10.00 -12.08
CA ALA A 51 10.65 -8.94 -12.29
C ALA A 51 11.17 -8.40 -10.94
N THR A 52 12.32 -7.75 -10.94
CA THR A 52 12.97 -7.27 -9.71
C THR A 52 12.13 -6.22 -8.96
N ASP A 53 11.27 -5.48 -9.67
CA ASP A 53 10.32 -4.52 -9.11
C ASP A 53 9.02 -5.15 -8.57
N GLN A 54 8.73 -6.39 -8.96
CA GLN A 54 7.54 -7.14 -8.53
C GLN A 54 7.79 -7.96 -7.26
N GLN A 55 9.03 -8.00 -6.78
CA GLN A 55 9.42 -8.72 -5.58
C GLN A 55 10.20 -7.82 -4.63
N ARG A 56 9.98 -8.01 -3.33
CA ARG A 56 10.65 -7.20 -2.31
C ARG A 56 10.77 -8.00 -1.01
N SER A 57 11.93 -7.94 -0.36
CA SER A 57 12.10 -8.51 0.97
C SER A 57 11.84 -7.45 2.02
N GLU A 58 10.95 -7.75 2.96
CA GLU A 58 10.65 -6.85 4.07
C GLU A 58 10.62 -7.58 5.41
N TRP A 59 10.98 -6.86 6.46
CA TRP A 59 10.91 -7.34 7.83
C TRP A 59 9.49 -7.12 8.38
N MET A 60 8.82 -8.23 8.71
CA MET A 60 7.44 -8.19 9.23
C MET A 60 7.35 -8.77 10.63
N PHE A 61 6.48 -8.18 11.44
CA PHE A 61 6.05 -8.82 12.68
C PHE A 61 5.15 -10.00 12.39
N THR A 62 5.54 -11.17 12.93
CA THR A 62 4.71 -12.38 12.93
C THR A 62 4.40 -12.77 14.37
N PRO A 63 3.40 -13.65 14.61
CA PRO A 63 3.16 -14.19 15.94
C PRO A 63 4.37 -14.89 16.57
N HIS A 64 5.33 -15.33 15.73
CA HIS A 64 6.56 -16.00 16.13
C HIS A 64 7.77 -15.05 16.23
N GLY A 65 7.54 -13.74 16.13
CA GLY A 65 8.58 -12.71 16.15
C GLY A 65 8.83 -12.07 14.79
N LEU A 66 9.89 -11.26 14.74
CA LEU A 66 10.28 -10.54 13.55
C LEU A 66 10.89 -11.50 12.52
N LYS A 67 10.38 -11.48 11.28
CA LYS A 67 10.85 -12.35 10.20
C LYS A 67 10.94 -11.61 8.88
N GLU A 68 12.07 -11.74 8.21
CA GLU A 68 12.23 -11.32 6.82
C GLU A 68 11.38 -12.23 5.91
N THR A 69 10.55 -11.62 5.06
CA THR A 69 9.62 -12.33 4.20
C THR A 69 9.68 -11.74 2.80
N LEU A 70 9.70 -12.63 1.81
CA LEU A 70 9.62 -12.24 0.40
C LEU A 70 8.18 -11.91 0.03
N LEU A 71 8.00 -10.71 -0.48
CA LEU A 71 6.73 -10.15 -0.91
C LEU A 71 6.64 -10.11 -2.44
N ILE A 72 5.42 -10.21 -2.94
CA ILE A 72 5.03 -10.04 -4.33
C ILE A 72 4.01 -8.91 -4.43
N ASP A 73 4.15 -8.05 -5.43
CA ASP A 73 3.19 -6.97 -5.67
C ASP A 73 1.92 -7.48 -6.37
N GLU A 74 0.91 -6.61 -6.52
CA GLU A 74 -0.33 -6.94 -7.22
C GLU A 74 -0.09 -7.42 -8.68
N SER A 75 0.83 -6.80 -9.42
CA SER A 75 1.08 -7.14 -10.82
C SER A 75 1.75 -8.50 -10.99
N GLY A 76 2.77 -8.80 -10.19
CA GLY A 76 3.45 -10.09 -10.13
C GLY A 76 2.51 -11.19 -9.67
N LEU A 77 1.64 -10.90 -8.70
CA LEU A 77 0.65 -11.86 -8.20
C LEU A 77 -0.29 -12.33 -9.31
N TYR A 78 -0.83 -11.40 -10.11
CA TYR A 78 -1.66 -11.79 -11.24
C TYR A 78 -0.89 -12.56 -12.30
N ALA A 79 0.37 -12.18 -12.59
CA ALA A 79 1.22 -12.91 -13.52
C ALA A 79 1.45 -14.36 -13.06
N ALA A 80 1.74 -14.57 -11.77
CA ALA A 80 1.91 -15.89 -11.18
C ALA A 80 0.62 -16.73 -11.26
N LEU A 81 -0.53 -16.15 -10.87
CA LEU A 81 -1.82 -16.85 -10.87
C LEU A 81 -2.35 -17.18 -12.28
N LEU A 82 -2.06 -16.34 -13.28
CA LEU A 82 -2.48 -16.59 -14.67
C LEU A 82 -1.67 -17.69 -15.33
N ARG A 83 -0.41 -17.86 -14.92
CA ARG A 83 0.48 -18.86 -15.47
C ARG A 83 0.22 -20.25 -14.89
N ASP A 84 -0.02 -20.32 -13.59
CA ASP A 84 -0.27 -21.59 -12.92
C ASP A 84 -1.70 -22.05 -13.17
N THR A 85 -1.85 -23.15 -13.94
CA THR A 85 -3.14 -23.80 -14.24
C THR A 85 -3.68 -24.60 -13.05
N HIS A 86 -3.46 -24.11 -11.83
CA HIS A 86 -3.99 -24.74 -10.63
C HIS A 86 -5.49 -24.40 -10.52
N PRO A 87 -6.38 -25.36 -10.20
CA PRO A 87 -7.83 -25.11 -10.11
C PRO A 87 -8.18 -24.03 -9.07
N GLU A 88 -7.37 -23.89 -8.01
CA GLU A 88 -7.56 -22.82 -7.02
C GLU A 88 -7.15 -21.42 -7.51
N SER A 89 -6.37 -21.30 -8.59
CA SER A 89 -5.86 -20.01 -9.07
C SER A 89 -6.98 -19.02 -9.41
N GLU A 90 -8.07 -19.48 -10.02
CA GLU A 90 -9.20 -18.60 -10.37
C GLU A 90 -9.95 -18.11 -9.12
N GLY A 91 -10.23 -19.03 -8.19
CA GLY A 91 -10.90 -18.70 -6.93
C GLY A 91 -10.06 -17.76 -6.07
N LEU A 92 -8.75 -17.99 -6.03
CA LEU A 92 -7.79 -17.15 -5.32
C LEU A 92 -7.67 -15.78 -5.97
N ARG A 93 -7.55 -15.70 -7.30
CA ARG A 93 -7.54 -14.43 -8.05
C ARG A 93 -8.78 -13.60 -7.74
N ARG A 94 -9.97 -14.22 -7.80
CA ARG A 94 -11.24 -13.55 -7.53
C ARG A 94 -11.32 -13.04 -6.09
N TRP A 95 -10.89 -13.85 -5.13
CA TRP A 95 -10.88 -13.48 -3.72
C TRP A 95 -9.93 -12.31 -3.46
N ILE A 96 -8.72 -12.33 -4.04
CA ILE A 96 -7.74 -11.24 -3.86
C ILE A 96 -8.26 -9.94 -4.48
N ALA A 97 -8.72 -9.99 -5.72
CA ALA A 97 -9.17 -8.83 -6.47
C ALA A 97 -10.41 -8.15 -5.84
N HIS A 98 -11.38 -8.95 -5.37
CA HIS A 98 -12.67 -8.41 -4.91
C HIS A 98 -12.77 -8.21 -3.41
N ARG A 99 -11.91 -8.88 -2.61
CA ARG A 99 -11.96 -8.79 -1.15
C ARG A 99 -10.67 -8.20 -0.60
N VAL A 100 -9.55 -8.86 -0.84
CA VAL A 100 -8.28 -8.55 -0.15
C VAL A 100 -7.79 -7.15 -0.50
N ILE A 101 -7.62 -6.83 -1.78
CA ILE A 101 -7.08 -5.53 -2.20
C ILE A 101 -8.01 -4.37 -1.80
N PRO A 102 -9.34 -4.44 -2.04
CA PRO A 102 -10.25 -3.40 -1.58
C PRO A 102 -10.24 -3.21 -0.06
N GLU A 103 -10.27 -4.31 0.72
CA GLU A 103 -10.22 -4.24 2.18
C GLU A 103 -8.89 -3.66 2.66
N LEU A 104 -7.75 -4.08 2.10
CA LEU A 104 -6.43 -3.56 2.45
C LEU A 104 -6.33 -2.04 2.22
N ARG A 105 -6.76 -1.56 1.05
CA ARG A 105 -6.76 -0.11 0.72
C ARG A 105 -7.75 0.68 1.60
N ASN A 106 -8.86 0.08 1.99
CA ASN A 106 -9.84 0.72 2.86
C ASN A 106 -9.35 0.80 4.32
N SER A 107 -8.70 -0.25 4.82
CA SER A 107 -8.11 -0.28 6.16
C SER A 107 -7.07 0.82 6.32
N ASP A 108 -6.18 1.00 5.34
CA ASP A 108 -5.22 2.09 5.35
C ASP A 108 -5.91 3.47 5.34
N ARG A 109 -6.94 3.66 4.50
CA ARG A 109 -7.72 4.92 4.49
C ARG A 109 -8.43 5.21 5.81
N SER A 110 -8.80 4.18 6.57
CA SER A 110 -9.39 4.33 7.90
C SER A 110 -8.34 4.68 8.96
N GLU A 111 -7.14 4.11 8.86
CA GLU A 111 -5.99 4.42 9.73
C GLU A 111 -5.37 5.81 9.43
N ALA A 112 -5.45 6.27 8.17
CA ALA A 112 -4.97 7.58 7.70
C ALA A 112 -5.69 8.80 8.31
N GLY A 113 -6.59 8.57 9.27
CA GLY A 113 -7.24 9.59 10.08
C GLY A 113 -8.37 10.30 9.34
N SER A 114 -9.44 10.61 10.09
CA SER A 114 -10.47 11.53 9.62
C SER A 114 -9.84 12.86 9.20
N PRO A 115 -10.37 13.53 8.15
CA PRO A 115 -9.85 14.82 7.71
C PRO A 115 -9.79 15.79 8.89
N ARG A 116 -8.58 16.29 9.19
CA ARG A 116 -8.37 17.22 10.29
C ARG A 116 -8.26 18.63 9.72
N TYR A 117 -9.20 19.48 10.10
CA TYR A 117 -9.12 20.90 9.77
C TYR A 117 -7.99 21.54 10.57
N GLY A 118 -7.18 22.33 9.88
CA GLY A 118 -6.13 23.16 10.44
C GLY A 118 -6.19 24.56 9.84
N THR A 119 -5.41 25.46 10.42
CA THR A 119 -5.16 26.78 9.83
C THR A 119 -3.67 26.89 9.57
N LEU A 120 -3.31 27.05 8.31
CA LEU A 120 -1.95 27.35 7.91
C LEU A 120 -1.79 28.87 7.90
N HIS A 121 -0.93 29.40 8.77
CA HIS A 121 -0.60 30.81 8.76
C HIS A 121 0.45 31.08 7.69
N TRP A 122 0.04 31.77 6.62
CA TRP A 122 0.95 32.18 5.54
C TRP A 122 1.08 33.70 5.52
N LYS A 123 2.29 34.19 5.82
CA LYS A 123 2.64 35.62 5.99
C LYS A 123 1.73 36.35 7.02
N ALA A 124 0.56 36.81 6.59
CA ALA A 124 -0.41 37.57 7.39
C ALA A 124 -1.86 37.05 7.26
N SER A 125 -2.09 35.98 6.49
CA SER A 125 -3.40 35.38 6.27
C SER A 125 -3.44 33.94 6.78
N GLY A 126 -4.50 33.60 7.51
CA GLY A 126 -4.81 32.22 7.87
C GLY A 126 -5.56 31.55 6.72
N VAL A 127 -4.98 30.50 6.15
CA VAL A 127 -5.63 29.68 5.11
C VAL A 127 -6.19 28.44 5.79
N GLN A 128 -7.45 28.09 5.51
CA GLN A 128 -8.00 26.84 6.01
C GLN A 128 -7.40 25.69 5.22
N VAL A 129 -6.91 24.69 5.95
CA VAL A 129 -6.26 23.53 5.37
C VAL A 129 -6.87 22.27 5.93
N ILE A 130 -6.90 21.23 5.13
CA ILE A 130 -7.32 19.90 5.55
C ILE A 130 -6.08 19.02 5.51
N HIS A 131 -5.70 18.48 6.67
CA HIS A 131 -4.75 17.39 6.75
C HIS A 131 -5.49 16.07 6.53
N TRP A 132 -5.13 15.36 5.47
CA TRP A 132 -5.71 14.06 5.15
C TRP A 132 -4.75 13.23 4.30
N GLN A 133 -4.54 11.96 4.67
CA GLN A 133 -3.65 11.01 3.97
C GLN A 133 -2.21 11.55 3.79
N ASP A 134 -1.62 12.06 4.87
CA ASP A 134 -0.28 12.70 4.89
C ASP A 134 -0.08 13.83 3.87
N ARG A 135 -1.17 14.38 3.33
CA ARG A 135 -1.16 15.52 2.43
C ARG A 135 -1.97 16.67 3.02
N LEU A 136 -1.55 17.88 2.65
CA LEU A 136 -2.21 19.12 3.03
C LEU A 136 -3.01 19.63 1.83
N TRP A 137 -4.32 19.68 2.01
CA TRP A 137 -5.28 20.14 1.02
C TRP A 137 -5.69 21.57 1.34
N ILE A 138 -5.77 22.43 0.32
CA ILE A 138 -6.21 23.82 0.41
C ILE A 138 -7.46 23.96 -0.47
N ALA A 139 -8.47 24.68 0.01
CA ALA A 139 -9.64 25.00 -0.80
C ALA A 139 -9.22 25.80 -2.05
N LEU A 140 -9.74 25.45 -3.23
CA LEU A 140 -9.39 26.13 -4.48
C LEU A 140 -9.65 27.65 -4.40
N ASP A 141 -10.69 28.07 -3.68
CA ASP A 141 -11.05 29.47 -3.43
C ASP A 141 -10.03 30.25 -2.59
N ASP A 142 -9.20 29.57 -1.79
CA ASP A 142 -8.13 30.17 -0.99
C ASP A 142 -6.81 30.28 -1.78
N ILE A 143 -6.67 29.55 -2.89
CA ILE A 143 -5.48 29.56 -3.75
C ILE A 143 -5.13 30.98 -4.28
N PRO A 144 -6.07 31.86 -4.65
CA PRO A 144 -5.74 33.24 -5.03
C PRO A 144 -5.00 34.00 -3.94
N GLN A 145 -5.22 33.72 -2.65
CA GLN A 145 -4.45 34.34 -1.56
C GLN A 145 -3.02 33.79 -1.47
N VAL A 146 -2.85 32.50 -1.78
CA VAL A 146 -1.55 31.82 -1.83
C VAL A 146 -0.74 32.30 -3.04
N ILE A 147 -1.32 32.26 -4.25
CA ILE A 147 -0.66 32.61 -5.52
C ILE A 147 -0.41 34.11 -5.68
N ARG A 148 -1.30 35.00 -5.20
CA ARG A 148 -1.08 36.46 -5.30
C ARG A 148 0.16 36.93 -4.54
N SER A 149 0.72 36.10 -3.67
CA SER A 149 1.92 36.43 -2.91
C SER A 149 3.24 36.18 -3.67
N ASP A 150 3.18 35.82 -4.96
CA ASP A 150 4.34 35.66 -5.87
C ASP A 150 4.31 36.54 -7.14
N ALA A 151 3.44 37.57 -7.21
CA ALA A 151 3.47 38.52 -8.31
C ALA A 151 4.36 39.75 -8.01
N LEU A 152 5.62 39.62 -8.43
CA LEU A 152 6.57 40.65 -8.88
C LEU A 152 7.07 41.71 -7.87
N ARG A 153 8.34 41.55 -7.45
CA ARG A 153 9.26 42.69 -7.36
C ARG A 153 10.45 42.48 -8.27
N PRO A 154 10.65 43.41 -9.22
CA PRO A 154 11.96 44.03 -9.33
C PRO A 154 11.77 45.52 -9.04
N SER A 155 12.19 45.99 -7.85
CA SER A 155 12.50 47.41 -7.68
C SER A 155 14.00 47.54 -7.46
N ALA A 156 14.69 47.84 -8.55
CA ALA A 156 15.97 48.51 -8.49
C ALA A 156 15.78 49.93 -7.94
N ARG A 157 16.42 50.23 -6.81
CA ARG A 157 17.27 51.40 -6.58
C ARG A 157 17.79 51.41 -5.16
#